data_AF-X1N1J2-F1
#
_entry.id   AF-X1N1J2-F1
#
_cell.length_a   1.000
_cell.length_b   1.000
_cell.length_c   1.000
_cell.angle_alpha   90.00
_cell.angle_beta   90.00
_cell.angle_gamma   90.00
#
_symmetry.space_group_name_H-M   'P 1'
#
loop_
_entity.id
_entity.type
_entity.pdbx_description
1 polymer ?
#
loop_
_entity_poly.entity_id
_entity_poly.type
_entity_poly.pdbx_seq_one_letter_code
_entity_poly.pdbx_strand_id
1 'polypeptide(L)' 'MENMPLYDEVNGFARELARETGYSIAGESRPSRVVLLKKA' A
#
# COMPACT_ATOMS: atom_id res chain seq x y z
N MET A 1 -9.73 11.49 -14.94
CA MET A 1 -9.84 10.49 -13.84
C MET A 1 -9.12 9.18 -14.15
N GLU A 2 -8.53 8.99 -15.33
CA GLU A 2 -7.90 7.72 -15.73
C GLU A 2 -6.61 7.34 -14.99
N ASN A 3 -5.96 8.28 -14.28
CA ASN A 3 -4.67 8.03 -13.64
C ASN A 3 -4.76 7.68 -12.14
N MET A 4 -5.98 7.62 -11.55
CA MET A 4 -6.11 7.33 -10.13
C MET A 4 -6.15 5.81 -9.90
N PRO A 5 -5.16 5.22 -9.21
CA PRO A 5 -5.07 3.78 -9.04
C PRO A 5 -6.23 3.25 -8.18
N LEU A 6 -6.61 2.00 -8.43
CA LEU A 6 -7.52 1.25 -7.58
C LEU A 6 -6.83 0.90 -6.26
N TYR A 7 -7.64 0.67 -5.22
CA TYR A 7 -7.11 0.23 -3.93
C TYR A 7 -6.25 -1.03 -4.06
N ASP A 8 -6.67 -1.99 -4.88
CA ASP A 8 -5.96 -3.26 -5.04
C ASP A 8 -4.59 -3.08 -5.72
N GLU A 9 -4.46 -2.09 -6.61
CA GLU A 9 -3.16 -1.70 -7.20
C GLU A 9 -2.24 -1.08 -6.15
N VAL A 10 -2.76 -0.16 -5.32
CA VAL A 10 -2.00 0.45 -4.21
C VAL A 10 -1.55 -0.61 -3.20
N ASN A 11 -2.44 -1.53 -2.82
CA ASN A 11 -2.15 -2.61 -1.88
C ASN A 11 -1.15 -3.62 -2.43
N GLY A 12 -1.27 -4.01 -3.71
CA GLY A 12 -0.29 -4.87 -4.38
C GLY A 12 1.10 -4.25 -4.36
N PHE A 13 1.21 -2.99 -4.78
CA PHE A 13 2.47 -2.25 -4.75
C PHE A 13 3.06 -2.13 -3.34
N ALA A 14 2.24 -1.80 -2.33
CA ALA A 14 2.70 -1.65 -0.96
C ALA A 14 3.25 -2.97 -0.36
N ARG A 15 2.69 -4.12 -0.74
CA ARG A 15 3.17 -5.44 -0.30
C ARG A 15 4.53 -5.79 -0.89
N GLU A 16 4.73 -5.50 -2.17
CA GLU A 16 6.03 -5.65 -2.81
C GLU A 16 7.05 -4.70 -2.18
N LEU A 17 6.70 -3.42 -2.00
CA LEU A 17 7.56 -2.44 -1.36
C LEU A 17 7.96 -2.84 0.06
N ALA A 18 7.02 -3.35 0.86
CA ALA A 18 7.29 -3.83 2.21
C ALA A 18 8.31 -4.98 2.20
N ARG A 19 8.15 -5.95 1.29
CA ARG A 19 9.06 -7.09 1.13
C ARG A 19 10.48 -6.64 0.77
N GLU A 20 10.62 -5.74 -0.21
CA GLU A 20 11.95 -5.30 -0.70
C GLU A 20 12.68 -4.37 0.27
N THR A 21 11.95 -3.65 1.13
CA THR A 21 12.53 -2.64 2.03
C THR A 21 12.64 -3.11 3.49
N GLY A 22 12.07 -4.26 3.84
CA GLY A 22 11.99 -4.76 5.22
C GLY A 22 10.98 -4.01 6.10
N TYR A 23 10.09 -3.22 5.51
CA TYR A 23 8.96 -2.60 6.22
C TYR A 23 7.82 -3.60 6.37
N SER A 24 6.86 -3.29 7.25
CA SER A 24 5.64 -4.09 7.43
C SER A 24 4.39 -3.22 7.26
N ILE A 25 3.29 -3.85 6.85
CA ILE A 25 1.98 -3.19 6.72
C ILE A 25 1.42 -2.96 8.14
N ALA A 26 1.11 -1.70 8.46
CA ALA A 26 0.60 -1.29 9.77
C ALA A 26 -0.90 -0.98 9.75
N GLY A 27 -1.46 -0.67 8.58
CA GLY A 27 -2.87 -0.36 8.42
C GLY A 27 -3.22 -0.03 6.97
N GLU A 28 -4.52 0.02 6.69
CA GLU A 28 -5.07 0.30 5.37
C GLU A 28 -6.39 1.06 5.47
N SER A 29 -6.68 1.89 4.47
CA SER A 29 -7.99 2.54 4.28
C SER A 29 -8.43 2.35 2.85
N ARG A 30 -9.34 1.40 2.63
CA ARG A 30 -9.89 1.10 1.30
C ARG A 30 -10.66 2.27 0.68
N PRO A 31 -11.53 3.01 1.41
CA PRO A 31 -12.23 4.16 0.84
C PRO A 31 -11.27 5.27 0.38
N SER A 32 -10.14 5.43 1.07
CA SER A 32 -9.12 6.44 0.75
C SER A 32 -8.03 5.94 -0.21
N ARG A 33 -8.01 4.64 -0.54
CA ARG A 33 -6.98 3.98 -1.36
C ARG A 33 -5.55 4.16 -0.80
N VAL A 34 -5.38 4.03 0.52
CA VAL A 34 -4.09 4.22 1.21
C VAL A 34 -3.68 2.98 1.99
N VAL A 35 -2.38 2.73 2.04
CA VAL A 35 -1.74 1.70 2.87
C VAL A 35 -0.62 2.35 3.69
N LEU A 36 -0.58 2.06 4.99
CA LEU A 36 0.45 2.55 5.92
C LEU A 36 1.54 1.50 6.11
N LEU A 37 2.79 1.91 5.89
CA LEU A 37 3.97 1.12 6.19
C LEU A 37 4.60 1.59 7.50
N LYS A 38 5.09 0.65 8.30
CA LYS A 38 5.93 0.92 9.47
C LYS A 38 7.26 0.21 9.33
N LYS A 39 8.31 0.82 9.86
CA LYS A 39 9.59 0.14 10.03
C LYS A 39 9.38 -1.06 10.97
N ALA A 40 9.92 -2.22 10.59
CA ALA A 40 9.90 -3.40 11.43
C ALA A 40 10.63 -3.16 12.76
#